data_AF-A0A8J5Y8W2-F1
#
_entry.id   AF-A0A8J5Y8W2-F1
#
_cell.length_a   1.000
_cell.length_b   1.000
_cell.length_c   1.000
_cell.angle_alpha   90.00
_cell.angle_beta   90.00
_cell.angle_gamma   90.00
#
_symmetry.space_group_name_H-M   'P 1'
#
loop_
_entity.id
_entity.type
_entity.pdbx_description
1 polymer ?
#
loop_
_entity_poly.entity_id
_entity_poly.type
_entity_poly.pdbx_seq_one_letter_code
_entity_poly.pdbx_strand_id
1 'polypeptide(L)' 'MVMMGTEFTGTLPFSYVYLHGLIRDSQGRKMSKTLGNVIDPIDTIKEFGTDALRFTLALGTAGQVCLVLQAICW' A
#
# COMPACT_ATOMS: atom_id res chain seq x y z
N MET A 1 9.83 -17.16 1.34
CA MET A 1 9.87 -17.14 2.82
C MET A 1 9.28 -18.39 3.43
N VAL A 2 8.07 -18.80 3.05
CA VAL A 2 7.45 -20.03 3.58
C VAL A 2 8.30 -21.28 3.30
N MET A 3 8.59 -21.58 2.03
CA MET A 3 9.37 -22.77 1.65
C MET A 3 10.75 -22.82 2.31
N MET A 4 11.55 -21.77 2.15
CA MET A 4 12.90 -21.69 2.72
C MET A 4 12.93 -21.74 4.26
N GLY A 5 11.90 -21.17 4.92
CA GLY A 5 11.77 -21.25 6.37
C GLY A 5 11.51 -22.69 6.84
N THR A 6 10.59 -23.38 6.17
CA THR A 6 10.29 -24.79 6.48
C THR A 6 11.48 -25.70 6.24
N GLU A 7 12.25 -25.50 5.16
CA GLU A 7 13.44 -26.30 4.85
C GLU A 7 14.57 -26.15 5.89
N PHE A 8 14.81 -24.93 6.40
CA PHE A 8 15.94 -24.70 7.31
C PHE A 8 15.61 -24.76 8.80
N THR A 9 14.36 -24.50 9.18
CA THR A 9 13.95 -24.49 10.60
C THR A 9 12.89 -25.53 10.94
N GLY A 10 12.41 -26.31 9.96
CA GLY A 10 11.37 -27.33 10.17
C GLY A 10 10.02 -26.78 10.63
N THR A 11 9.87 -25.46 10.67
CA THR A 11 8.72 -24.75 11.21
C THR A 11 8.29 -23.62 10.28
N LEU A 12 7.02 -23.22 10.35
CA LEU A 12 6.51 -22.10 9.57
C LEU A 12 7.01 -20.79 10.18
N PRO A 13 7.55 -19.85 9.39
CA PRO A 13 8.12 -18.60 9.92
C PRO A 13 7.08 -17.62 10.47
N PHE A 14 5.80 -17.78 10.13
CA PHE A 14 4.69 -16.97 10.61
C PHE A 14 3.39 -17.79 10.60
N SER A 15 2.54 -17.55 11.60
CA SER A 15 1.24 -18.23 11.75
C SER A 15 0.10 -17.51 11.03
N TYR A 16 0.20 -16.19 10.86
CA TYR A 16 -0.82 -15.36 10.25
C TYR A 16 -0.22 -14.50 9.13
N VAL A 17 -0.91 -14.45 8.00
CA VAL A 17 -0.54 -13.61 6.86
C VAL A 17 -1.66 -12.63 6.60
N TYR A 18 -1.36 -11.34 6.75
CA TYR A 18 -2.27 -10.27 6.39
C TYR A 18 -1.89 -9.70 5.02
N LEU A 19 -2.78 -9.88 4.04
CA LEU A 19 -2.60 -9.34 2.69
C LEU A 19 -3.40 -8.06 2.55
N HIS A 20 -2.72 -6.93 2.42
CA HIS A 20 -3.36 -5.66 2.11
C HIS A 20 -3.52 -5.47 0.59
N GLY A 21 -4.51 -4.66 0.21
CA GLY A 21 -4.73 -4.28 -1.18
C GLY A 21 -3.57 -3.49 -1.79
N LEU A 22 -3.56 -3.39 -3.12
CA LEU A 22 -2.62 -2.56 -3.87
C LEU A 22 -3.23 -1.18 -4.09
N ILE A 23 -2.41 -0.15 -3.92
CA ILE A 23 -2.80 1.23 -4.24
C ILE A 23 -2.76 1.40 -5.77
N ARG A 24 -3.78 2.08 -6.29
CA ARG A 24 -3.98 2.31 -7.72
C ARG A 24 -3.80 3.79 -8.05
N ASP A 25 -3.37 4.07 -9.27
CA ASP A 25 -3.38 5.43 -9.82
C ASP A 25 -4.81 5.87 -10.19
N SER A 26 -4.96 7.11 -10.64
CA SER A 26 -6.26 7.68 -11.06
C SER A 26 -6.92 6.94 -12.22
N GLN A 27 -6.16 6.12 -12.96
CA GLN A 27 -6.64 5.29 -14.06
C GLN A 27 -6.91 3.84 -13.59
N GLY A 28 -6.84 3.57 -12.29
CA GLY A 28 -7.06 2.25 -11.71
C GLY A 28 -5.90 1.26 -11.93
N ARG A 29 -4.76 1.69 -12.48
CA ARG A 29 -3.59 0.84 -12.69
C ARG A 29 -2.80 0.71 -11.41
N LYS A 30 -2.16 -0.44 -11.22
CA LYS A 30 -1.26 -0.68 -10.08
C LYS A 30 -0.16 0.38 -10.07
N MET A 31 0.05 1.03 -8.92
CA MET A 31 1.24 1.88 -8.76
C MET A 31 2.51 1.04 -8.75
N SER A 32 3.47 1.38 -9.60
CA SER A 32 4.76 0.69 -9.70
C SER A 32 5.85 1.60 -10.24
N LYS A 33 7.08 1.43 -9.73
CA LYS A 33 8.23 2.23 -10.16
C LYS A 33 8.52 2.08 -11.65
N THR A 34 8.29 0.90 -12.21
CA THR A 34 8.49 0.61 -13.64
C THR A 34 7.50 1.34 -14.55
N LEU A 35 6.26 1.56 -14.08
CA LEU A 35 5.25 2.28 -14.84
C LEU A 35 5.37 3.81 -14.66
N GLY A 36 6.17 4.27 -13.69
CA GLY A 36 6.38 5.69 -13.42
C GLY A 36 5.21 6.40 -12.74
N ASN A 37 4.19 5.66 -12.29
CA ASN A 37 2.98 6.19 -11.65
C ASN A 37 3.06 6.12 -10.12
N VAL A 38 4.21 6.44 -9.54
CA VAL A 38 4.43 6.41 -8.08
C VAL A 38 4.45 7.84 -7.54
N ILE A 39 3.75 8.05 -6.44
CA ILE A 39 3.76 9.31 -5.68
C ILE A 39 4.76 9.18 -4.53
N ASP A 40 5.55 10.23 -4.29
CA ASP A 40 6.47 10.28 -3.16
C ASP A 40 5.68 10.57 -1.86
N PRO A 41 5.70 9.67 -0.86
CA PRO A 41 5.00 9.89 0.40
C PRO A 41 5.50 11.13 1.15
N ILE A 42 6.77 11.52 1.01
CA ILE A 42 7.34 12.68 1.72
C ILE A 42 6.70 13.97 1.20
N ASP A 43 6.49 14.07 -0.11
CA ASP A 43 5.88 15.26 -0.69
C ASP A 43 4.39 15.34 -0.34
N THR A 44 3.67 14.21 -0.34
CA THR A 44 2.28 14.17 0.15
C THR A 44 2.17 14.53 1.64
N ILE A 45 3.14 14.14 2.47
CA ILE A 45 3.17 14.53 3.89
C ILE A 45 3.38 16.03 4.04
N LYS A 46 4.23 16.67 3.24
CA LYS A 46 4.42 18.12 3.28
C LYS A 46 3.16 18.88 2.91
N GLU A 47 2.35 18.33 2.00
CA GLU A 47 1.15 18.98 1.48
C GLU A 47 -0.08 18.77 2.39
N PHE A 48 -0.31 17.53 2.87
CA PHE A 48 -1.53 17.16 3.60
C PHE A 48 -1.30 16.74 5.06
N GLY A 49 -0.06 16.53 5.47
CA GLY A 49 0.30 16.06 6.80
C GLY A 49 0.30 14.52 6.95
N THR A 50 1.03 14.04 7.96
CA THR A 50 1.21 12.60 8.20
C THR A 50 -0.07 11.89 8.61
N ASP A 51 -0.91 12.54 9.40
CA ASP A 51 -2.15 11.93 9.89
C ASP A 51 -3.20 11.78 8.79
N ALA A 52 -3.29 12.76 7.88
CA ALA A 52 -4.15 12.67 6.71
C ALA A 52 -3.75 11.49 5.81
N LEU A 53 -2.45 11.31 5.57
CA LEU A 53 -1.93 10.19 4.79
C LEU A 53 -2.23 8.84 5.46
N ARG A 54 -1.99 8.71 6.77
CA ARG A 54 -2.24 7.45 7.51
C ARG A 54 -3.71 7.10 7.57
N PHE A 55 -4.57 8.08 7.82
CA PHE A 55 -6.02 7.89 7.84
C PHE A 55 -6.53 7.42 6.48
N THR A 56 -6.05 8.05 5.42
CA THR A 56 -6.33 7.71 4.03
C THR A 56 -5.91 6.27 3.69
N LEU A 57 -4.69 5.86 4.06
CA LEU A 57 -4.21 4.51 3.81
C LEU A 57 -5.01 3.46 4.61
N ALA A 58 -5.31 3.75 5.88
CA ALA A 58 -6.10 2.85 6.73
C ALA A 58 -7.50 2.61 6.11
N LEU A 59 -8.17 3.67 5.67
CA LEU A 59 -9.46 3.56 4.97
C LEU A 59 -9.35 2.85 3.62
N GLY A 60 -8.35 3.20 2.81
CA GLY A 60 -8.15 2.66 1.46
C GLY A 60 -7.73 1.18 1.42
N THR A 61 -7.26 0.61 2.53
CA THR A 61 -6.97 -0.83 2.63
C THR A 61 -8.21 -1.68 2.93
N ALA A 62 -9.25 -1.10 3.53
CA ALA A 62 -10.49 -1.80 3.89
C ALA A 62 -11.50 -1.89 2.72
N GLY A 63 -11.47 -0.92 1.81
CA GLY A 63 -12.23 -0.95 0.55
C GLY A 63 -11.31 -0.56 -0.59
N GLN A 64 -11.23 -1.38 -1.65
CA GLN A 64 -10.40 -1.18 -2.84
C GLN A 64 -10.80 0.05 -3.67
N VAL A 65 -10.86 1.22 -3.06
CA VAL A 65 -11.44 2.40 -3.66
C VAL A 65 -10.35 3.41 -3.92
N CYS A 66 -10.16 3.66 -5.22
CA CYS A 66 -9.37 4.74 -5.82
C CYS A 66 -9.69 6.15 -5.28
N LEU A 67 -10.76 6.31 -4.48
CA LEU A 67 -11.37 7.60 -4.13
C LEU A 67 -10.52 8.48 -3.21
N VAL A 68 -9.69 7.91 -2.34
CA VAL A 68 -8.99 8.76 -1.36
C VAL A 68 -7.80 9.51 -1.96
N LEU A 69 -7.18 8.95 -3.01
CA LEU A 69 -6.14 9.65 -3.78
C LEU A 69 -6.71 10.68 -4.76
N GLN A 70 -7.98 10.58 -5.16
CA GLN A 70 -8.65 11.68 -5.86
C GLN A 70 -8.79 12.89 -4.95
N ALA A 71 -9.13 12.73 -3.67
CA ALA A 71 -9.24 13.86 -2.74
C ALA A 71 -7.91 14.61 -2.47
N ILE A 72 -6.77 13.98 -2.77
CA ILE A 72 -5.41 14.53 -2.66
C ILE A 72 -4.97 15.17 -3.99
N CYS A 73 -5.63 14.84 -5.11
CA CYS A 73 -5.27 15.25 -6.46
C CYS A 73 -6.36 16.10 -7.14
N TRP A 74 -7.26 16.71 -6.35
CA TRP A 74 -8.22 17.74 -6.75
C TRP A 74 -7.83 19.08 -6.14
#